data_AF-A0A2G8KL73-F1
#
_entry.id   AF-A0A2G8KL73-F1
#
_cell.length_a   1.000
_cell.length_b   1.000
_cell.length_c   1.000
_cell.angle_alpha   90.00
_cell.angle_beta   90.00
_cell.angle_gamma   90.00
#
_symmetry.space_group_name_H-M   'P 1'
#
loop_
_entity.id
_entity.type
_entity.pdbx_description
1 polymer ?
#
loop_
_entity_poly.entity_id
_entity_poly.type
_entity_poly.pdbx_seq_one_letter_code
_entity_poly.pdbx_strand_id
1 'polypeptide(L)' 'MYNVLLDRHVQINNESAIEFYKHFGFEIIETKQHYYKRIEPAEAHVLQKTLKRSECQETQVESKEEK' A
#
# COMPACT_ATOMS: atom_id res chain seq x y z
N MET A 1 17.02 -3.42 11.08
CA MET A 1 15.66 -3.86 10.68
C MET A 1 15.41 -3.37 9.26
N TYR A 2 14.96 -4.22 8.33
CA TYR A 2 14.65 -3.80 6.96
C TYR A 2 13.14 -3.56 6.82
N ASN A 3 12.77 -2.50 6.10
CA ASN A 3 11.39 -2.27 5.70
C ASN A 3 11.03 -3.19 4.53
N VAL A 4 9.79 -3.67 4.49
CA VAL A 4 9.28 -4.42 3.35
C VAL A 4 8.52 -3.44 2.45
N LEU A 5 8.86 -3.41 1.15
CA LEU A 5 8.14 -2.63 0.16
C LEU A 5 7.14 -3.54 -0.54
N LEU A 6 5.88 -3.10 -0.62
CA LEU A 6 4.85 -3.73 -1.43
C LEU A 6 4.60 -2.87 -2.66
N ASP A 7 4.66 -3.45 -3.85
CA ASP A 7 4.36 -2.79 -5.12
C ASP A 7 3.12 -3.39 -5.80
N ARG A 8 2.31 -2.53 -6.42
CA ARG A 8 1.15 -2.93 -7.22
C ARG A 8 1.07 -2.08 -8.48
N HIS A 9 0.72 -2.71 -9.59
CA HIS A 9 0.50 -2.03 -10.85
C HIS A 9 -1.01 -1.92 -11.10
N VAL A 10 -1.50 -0.72 -11.35
CA VAL A 10 -2.93 -0.44 -11.59
C VAL A 10 -3.06 0.38 -12.86
N GLN A 11 -3.96 -0.02 -13.75
CA GLN A 11 -4.23 0.70 -15.00
C GLN A 11 -4.67 2.13 -14.72
N ILE A 12 -4.20 3.09 -15.53
CA ILE A 12 -4.38 4.53 -15.27
C ILE A 12 -5.86 4.96 -15.19
N ASN A 13 -6.73 4.33 -15.97
CA ASN A 13 -8.16 4.64 -16.01
C ASN A 13 -8.97 3.92 -14.93
N ASN A 14 -8.35 3.08 -14.08
CA ASN A 14 -9.03 2.40 -12.99
C ASN A 14 -8.99 3.26 -11.72
N GLU A 15 -9.70 4.39 -11.77
CA GLU A 15 -9.76 5.39 -10.70
C GLU A 15 -10.19 4.78 -9.37
N SER A 16 -11.20 3.90 -9.38
CA SER A 16 -11.69 3.24 -8.16
C SER A 16 -10.62 2.39 -7.47
N ALA A 17 -9.81 1.64 -8.24
CA ALA A 17 -8.70 0.88 -7.66
C ALA A 17 -7.60 1.81 -7.13
N ILE A 18 -7.29 2.89 -7.85
CA ILE A 18 -6.29 3.87 -7.42
C ILE A 18 -6.70 4.49 -6.08
N GLU A 19 -7.94 4.95 -5.96
CA GLU A 19 -8.48 5.52 -4.72
C GLU A 19 -8.49 4.50 -3.58
N PHE A 20 -8.89 3.25 -3.86
CA PHE A 20 -8.84 2.17 -2.89
C PHE A 20 -7.43 2.00 -2.33
N TYR A 21 -6.42 1.83 -3.17
CA TYR A 21 -5.05 1.63 -2.70
C TYR A 21 -4.48 2.85 -1.99
N LYS A 22 -4.79 4.07 -2.47
CA LYS A 22 -4.45 5.31 -1.77
C LYS A 22 -5.03 5.35 -0.36
N HIS A 23 -6.29 4.94 -0.18
CA HIS A 23 -6.93 4.86 1.14
C HIS A 23 -6.18 3.90 2.09
N PHE A 24 -5.62 2.81 1.57
CA PHE A 24 -4.78 1.89 2.35
C PHE A 24 -3.32 2.34 2.51
N GLY A 25 -2.99 3.58 2.14
CA GLY A 25 -1.66 4.17 2.32
C GLY A 25 -0.63 3.72 1.29
N PHE A 26 -1.07 3.35 0.08
CA PHE A 26 -0.19 3.26 -1.07
C PHE A 26 -0.03 4.62 -1.74
N GLU A 27 1.16 4.88 -2.26
CA GLU A 27 1.49 6.11 -2.99
C GLU A 27 1.87 5.77 -4.42
N ILE A 28 1.47 6.60 -5.39
CA ILE A 28 1.91 6.45 -6.78
C ILE A 28 3.35 6.96 -6.87
N ILE A 29 4.28 6.07 -7.23
CA ILE A 29 5.71 6.40 -7.33
C ILE A 29 6.20 6.53 -8.77
N GLU A 30 5.50 5.93 -9.73
CA GLU A 30 5.89 5.89 -11.14
C GLU A 30 4.65 5.64 -12.00
N THR A 31 4.69 6.08 -13.26
CA THR A 31 3.73 5.67 -14.30
C THR A 31 4.49 5.01 -15.43
N LYS A 32 4.20 3.73 -15.68
CA LYS A 32 4.82 2.95 -16.75
C LYS A 32 3.98 3.04 -18.02
N GLN A 33 4.63 3.51 -19.06
CA GLN A 33 4.12 3.52 -20.42
C GLN A 33 4.14 2.09 -20.99
N HIS A 34 3.10 1.71 -21.74
CA HIS A 34 2.98 0.39 -22.38
C HIS A 34 3.13 -0.81 -21.43
N TYR A 35 2.64 -0.70 -20.19
CA TYR A 35 2.73 -1.78 -19.20
C TYR A 35 1.87 -2.99 -19.58
N TYR A 36 0.63 -2.75 -20.02
CA TYR A 36 -0.27 -3.80 -20.47
C TYR A 36 -0.16 -4.03 -21.98
N LYS A 37 0.00 -5.29 -22.40
CA LYS A 37 0.27 -5.64 -23.81
C LYS A 37 -0.96 -5.70 -24.71
N ARG A 38 -2.16 -5.81 -24.13
CA ARG A 38 -3.38 -6.23 -24.87
C ARG A 38 -4.61 -5.40 -24.56
N ILE A 39 -4.50 -4.36 -23.75
CA ILE A 39 -5.63 -3.51 -23.34
C ILE A 39 -5.20 -2.04 -23.41
N GLU A 40 -6.17 -1.17 -23.73
CA GLU A 40 -6.00 0.28 -23.76
C GLU A 40 -6.82 0.94 -22.63
N PRO A 41 -6.29 1.98 -21.95
CA PRO A 41 -4.93 2.51 -22.07
C PRO A 41 -3.88 1.50 -21.56
N ALA A 42 -2.77 1.36 -22.27
CA ALA A 42 -1.70 0.43 -21.89
C ALA A 42 -0.89 0.88 -20.66
N GLU A 43 -1.10 2.13 -20.20
CA GLU A 43 -0.39 2.74 -19.08
C GLU A 43 -0.83 2.19 -17.71
N ALA A 44 0.12 2.08 -16.79
CA ALA A 44 -0.13 1.69 -15.40
C ALA A 44 0.60 2.57 -14.40
N HIS A 45 -0.07 2.95 -13.31
CA HIS A 45 0.57 3.49 -12.13
C HIS A 45 1.22 2.37 -11.32
N VAL A 46 2.44 2.62 -10.85
CA VAL A 46 3.10 1.81 -9.82
C VAL A 46 2.78 2.44 -8.47
N LEU A 47 2.06 1.69 -7.66
CA LEU A 47 1.69 2.05 -6.30
C LEU A 47 2.58 1.31 -5.32
N GLN A 48 3.17 2.02 -4.37
CA GLN A 48 4.06 1.45 -3.36
C GLN A 48 3.57 1.75 -1.94
N LYS A 49 3.69 0.76 -1.05
CA LYS A 49 3.52 0.94 0.39
C LYS A 49 4.72 0.37 1.15
N THR A 50 5.26 1.17 2.05
CA THR A 50 6.33 0.72 2.96
C THR A 50 5.72 0.12 4.22
N LEU A 51 5.92 -1.17 4.44
CA LEU A 51 5.59 -1.84 5.69
C LEU A 51 6.75 -1.67 6.67
N LYS A 52 6.49 -0.94 7.74
CA LYS A 52 7.35 -0.95 8.93
C LYS A 52 6.98 -2.17 9.74
N ARG A 53 7.97 -2.97 10.14
CA ARG A 53 7.75 -4.01 11.15
C ARG A 53 7.41 -3.25 12.44
N SER A 54 6.15 -3.28 12.85
CA SER A 54 5.76 -2.76 14.16
C SER A 54 6.56 -3.53 15.20
N GLU A 55 7.34 -2.84 16.01
CA GLU A 55 7.80 -3.42 17.27
C GLU A 55 6.52 -3.82 18.03
N CYS A 56 6.39 -5.08 18.40
CA CYS A 56 5.26 -5.56 19.18
C CYS A 56 5.19 -4.71 20.46
N GLN A 57 4.23 -3.79 20.54
CA GLN A 57 3.97 -3.08 21.77
C GLN A 57 3.09 -3.98 22.63
N GLU A 58 3.72 -4.72 23.54
CA GLU A 58 3.04 -5.33 24.68
C GLU A 58 2.39 -4.21 25.49
N THR A 59 1.08 -4.00 25.30
CA THR A 59 0.29 -3.19 26.22
C THR A 59 0.27 -3.94 27.55
N GLN A 60 0.99 -3.41 28.55
CA GLN A 60 0.82 -3.80 29.94
C GLN A 60 -0.64 -3.50 30.33
N VAL A 61 -1.44 -4.55 30.48
CA VAL A 61 -2.73 -4.47 31.14
C VAL A 61 -2.42 -4.38 32.63
N GLU A 62 -2.30 -3.17 33.14
CA GLU A 62 -2.21 -2.92 34.58
C GLU A 62 -3.58 -3.24 35.20
N SER A 63 -3.68 -4.45 35.74
CA SER A 63 -4.76 -4.89 36.61
C SER A 63 -4.79 -4.00 37.85
N LYS A 64 -5.73 -3.06 37.89
CA LYS A 64 -6.18 -2.49 39.17
C LYS A 64 -7.15 -3.48 39.80
N GLU A 65 -6.58 -4.40 40.56
CA GLU A 65 -7.26 -5.04 41.68
C GLU A 65 -7.26 -4.07 42.88
N GLU A 66 -8.24 -4.27 43.76
CA GLU A 66 -8.38 -3.66 45.09
C GLU A 66 -9.08 -2.29 45.18
N LYS A 67 -10.01 -2.00 46.09
CA LYS A 67 -11.02 -2.70 46.91
C LYS A 67 -11.84 -1.57 47.53
#